data_AF-A0A2A4EDA5-F1
#
_entry.id   AF-A0A2A4EDA5-F1
#
_cell.length_a   1.000
_cell.length_b   1.000
_cell.length_c   1.000
_cell.angle_alpha   90.00
_cell.angle_beta   90.00
_cell.angle_gamma   90.00
#
_symmetry.space_group_name_H-M   'P 1'
#
loop_
_entity.id
_entity.type
_entity.pdbx_description
1 polymer ?
#
loop_
_entity_poly.entity_id
_entity_poly.type
_entity_poly.pdbx_seq_one_letter_code
_entity_poly.pdbx_strand_id
1 'polypeptide(L)' 'MILSFIFFLVLFLGGIWLLGLAQVLPEFQGVVFAAGILIICLSLAYVMRQRGSATRRDDNWSGNATE' A
#
# COMPACT_ATOMS: atom_id res chain seq x y z
N MET A 1 -12.05 1.99 8.09
CA MET A 1 -11.92 0.63 7.52
C MET A 1 -12.31 0.62 6.04
N ILE A 2 -13.58 0.87 5.68
CA ILE A 2 -14.05 0.82 4.27
C ILE A 2 -13.37 1.82 3.31
N LEU A 3 -13.17 3.08 3.71
CA LEU A 3 -12.51 4.08 2.85
C LEU A 3 -11.07 3.72 2.51
N SER A 4 -10.34 3.14 3.46
CA SER A 4 -8.98 2.66 3.24
C SER A 4 -8.94 1.45 2.31
N PHE A 5 -9.94 0.58 2.40
CA PHE A 5 -10.09 -0.53 1.47
C PHE A 5 -10.39 -0.04 0.04
N ILE A 6 -11.32 0.91 -0.12
CA ILE A 6 -11.65 1.50 -1.43
C ILE A 6 -10.41 2.19 -2.02
N PHE A 7 -9.66 2.95 -1.20
CA PHE A 7 -8.42 3.60 -1.64
C PHE A 7 -7.38 2.58 -2.11
N PHE A 8 -7.17 1.50 -1.36
CA PHE A 8 -6.30 0.40 -1.76
C PHE A 8 -6.75 -0.22 -3.10
N LEU A 9 -8.05 -0.50 -3.24
CA LEU A 9 -8.61 -1.13 -4.43
C LEU A 9 -8.41 -0.25 -5.66
N VAL A 10 -8.65 1.06 -5.55
CA VAL A 10 -8.43 2.01 -6.64
C VAL A 10 -6.95 2.10 -7.03
N LEU A 11 -6.03 2.17 -6.07
CA LEU A 11 -4.61 2.15 -6.40
C LEU A 11 -4.20 0.83 -7.07
N PHE A 12 -4.61 -0.31 -6.53
CA PHE A 12 -4.20 -1.61 -7.03
C PHE A 12 -4.74 -1.87 -8.44
N LEU A 13 -6.05 -1.67 -8.67
CA LEU A 13 -6.64 -1.82 -10.00
C LEU A 13 -6.13 -0.75 -10.97
N GLY A 14 -5.94 0.48 -10.51
CA GLY A 14 -5.37 1.56 -11.33
C GLY A 14 -3.95 1.25 -11.79
N GLY A 15 -3.12 0.67 -10.91
CA GLY A 15 -1.78 0.21 -11.25
C GLY A 15 -1.79 -0.93 -12.28
N ILE A 16 -2.66 -1.94 -12.10
CA ILE A 16 -2.83 -3.02 -13.08
C ILE A 16 -3.29 -2.48 -14.43
N TRP A 17 -4.25 -1.55 -14.43
CA TRP A 17 -4.74 -0.92 -15.65
C TRP A 17 -3.64 -0.14 -16.38
N LEU A 18 -2.77 0.57 -15.65
CA LEU A 18 -1.61 1.26 -16.22
C LEU A 18 -0.61 0.30 -16.90
N LEU A 19 -0.42 -0.91 -16.37
CA LEU A 19 0.43 -1.92 -17.02
C LEU A 19 -0.14 -2.33 -18.38
N GLY A 20 -1.47 -2.47 -18.50
CA GLY A 20 -2.13 -2.72 -19.78
C GLY A 20 -2.08 -1.52 -20.73
N LEU A 21 -2.29 -0.32 -20.19
CA LEU A 21 -2.23 0.94 -20.95
C LEU A 21 -0.85 1.16 -21.60
N ALA A 22 0.23 0.75 -20.94
CA ALA A 22 1.59 0.91 -21.44
C ALA A 22 1.80 0.31 -22.85
N GLN A 23 1.03 -0.72 -23.22
CA GLN A 23 1.13 -1.34 -24.55
C GLN A 23 0.58 -0.45 -25.68
N VAL A 24 -0.30 0.50 -25.36
CA VAL A 24 -0.98 1.37 -26.32
C VAL A 24 -0.25 2.72 -26.48
N LEU A 25 0.68 3.04 -25.59
CA LEU A 25 1.50 4.27 -25.66
C LEU A 25 2.96 3.97 -26.02
N PRO A 26 3.30 3.78 -27.31
CA PRO A 26 4.65 3.40 -27.72
C PRO A 26 5.72 4.44 -27.34
N GLU A 27 5.38 5.73 -27.33
CA GLU A 27 6.32 6.81 -26.99
C GLU A 27 6.62 6.91 -25.47
N PHE A 28 5.70 6.44 -24.62
CA PHE A 28 5.82 6.55 -23.16
C PHE A 28 5.78 5.18 -22.46
N GLN A 29 5.91 4.09 -23.21
CA GLN A 29 5.71 2.72 -22.72
C GLN A 29 6.52 2.44 -21.45
N GLY A 30 7.82 2.77 -21.44
CA GLY A 30 8.68 2.53 -20.29
C GLY A 30 8.27 3.32 -19.05
N VAL A 31 7.87 4.59 -19.22
CA VAL A 31 7.45 5.47 -18.12
C VAL A 31 6.11 5.01 -17.54
N VAL A 32 5.14 4.71 -18.40
CA VAL A 32 3.80 4.26 -18.00
C VAL A 32 3.88 2.88 -17.32
N PHE A 33 4.72 1.98 -17.82
CA PHE A 33 4.96 0.68 -17.20
C PHE A 33 5.58 0.81 -15.81
N ALA A 34 6.63 1.62 -15.66
CA ALA A 34 7.25 1.88 -14.36
C ALA A 34 6.26 2.53 -13.38
N ALA A 35 5.46 3.49 -13.84
CA ALA A 35 4.41 4.12 -13.03
C ALA A 35 3.36 3.09 -12.55
N GLY A 36 2.95 2.16 -13.40
CA GLY A 36 2.05 1.06 -13.03
C GLY A 36 2.62 0.20 -11.90
N ILE A 37 3.90 -0.18 -12.00
CA ILE A 37 4.59 -0.94 -10.92
C ILE A 37 4.65 -0.12 -9.63
N LEU A 38 5.06 1.15 -9.70
CA LEU A 38 5.17 2.00 -8.51
C LEU A 38 3.82 2.18 -7.80
N ILE A 39 2.73 2.31 -8.54
CA ILE A 39 1.38 2.42 -7.97
C ILE A 39 0.94 1.12 -7.30
N ILE A 40 1.25 -0.04 -7.88
CA ILE A 40 0.99 -1.34 -7.24
C ILE A 40 1.79 -1.46 -5.94
N CYS A 41 3.09 -1.14 -5.97
CA CYS A 41 3.93 -1.12 -4.77
C CYS A 41 3.38 -0.19 -3.68
N LEU A 42 2.92 1.01 -4.06
CA LEU A 42 2.32 1.97 -3.14
C LEU A 42 1.01 1.44 -2.53
N SER A 43 0.20 0.71 -3.31
CA SER A 43 -1.01 0.06 -2.81
C SER A 43 -0.71 -0.98 -1.73
N LEU A 44 0.31 -1.82 -1.95
CA LEU A 44 0.73 -2.85 -0.99
C LEU A 44 1.30 -2.20 0.27
N ALA A 45 2.17 -1.21 0.11
CA ALA A 45 2.70 -0.43 1.23
C ALA A 45 1.59 0.20 2.08
N TYR A 46 0.51 0.69 1.44
CA TYR A 46 -0.63 1.27 2.15
C TYR A 46 -1.41 0.26 2.99
N VAL A 47 -1.57 -0.99 2.51
CA VAL A 47 -2.30 -2.04 3.25
C VAL A 47 -1.45 -2.68 4.34
N MET A 48 -0.14 -2.82 4.10
CA MET A 48 0.82 -3.42 5.04
C MET A 48 1.27 -2.45 6.14
N ARG A 49 0.97 -1.15 5.99
CA ARG A 49 1.20 -0.14 7.02
C ARG A 49 0.50 -0.53 8.32
N GLN A 50 1.28 -0.75 9.37
CA GLN A 50 0.76 -0.79 10.75
C GLN A 50 0.11 0.57 11.07
N ARG A 51 -1.14 0.53 11.55
CA ARG A 51 -1.89 1.74 11.97
C ARG A 51 -1.89 1.97 13.48
N GLY A 52 -1.10 1.21 14.24
CA GLY A 52 -1.00 1.29 15.70
C GLY A 52 0.43 1.57 16.15
N SER A 53 0.56 2.18 17.34
CA SER A 53 1.84 2.36 18.03
C SER A 53 2.46 0.99 18.31
N ALA A 54 3.66 0.76 17.81
CA ALA A 54 4.50 -0.38 18.20
C ALA A 54 5.06 -0.24 19.64
N THR A 55 4.59 0.76 20.40
CA THR A 55 5.16 1.15 21.71
C THR A 55 4.23 0.92 22.88
N ARG A 56 2.99 0.45 22.70
CA ARG A 56 2.20 -0.04 23.83
C ARG A 56 2.68 -1.45 24.17
N ARG A 57 3.59 -1.54 25.15
CA ARG A 57 3.99 -2.81 25.77
C ARG A 57 2.83 -3.28 26.64
N ASP A 58 1.86 -3.93 26.02
CA ASP A 58 0.72 -4.53 26.72
C ASP A 58 1.13 -5.86 27.39
N ASP A 59 2.21 -6.49 26.92
CA ASP A 59 2.74 -7.76 27.44
C ASP A 59 4.19 -7.59 27.94
N ASN A 60 4.36 -7.07 29.16
CA ASN A 60 5.68 -6.96 29.79
C ASN A 60 5.83 -8.03 30.89
N TRP A 61 6.90 -8.82 30.84
CA TRP A 61 7.21 -9.89 31.81
C TRP A 61 7.33 -9.38 33.25
N SER A 62 7.64 -8.09 33.43
CA SER A 62 7.80 -7.46 34.75
C SER A 62 6.49 -7.01 35.41
N GLY A 63 5.32 -7.28 34.80
CA GLY A 63 4.03 -6.79 35.31
C GLY A 63 3.85 -5.28 35.15
N ASN A 64 2.64 -4.79 35.44
CA ASN A 64 2.33 -3.36 35.46
C ASN A 64 3.08 -2.68 36.61
N ALA A 65 3.70 -1.53 36.35
CA ALA A 65 4.49 -0.78 37.34
C ALA A 65 3.66 -0.17 38.50
N THR A 66 2.40 -0.57 38.67
CA THR A 66 1.45 0.01 39.62
C THR A 66 0.55 -1.03 40.30
N GLU A 67 0.98 -2.29 40.38
CA GLU A 67 0.47 -3.25 41.39
C GLU A 67 1.49 -3.40 42.52
#